data_AF-A0A2W4QQL2-F1
#
_entry.id   AF-A0A2W4QQL2-F1
#
_cell.length_a   1.000
_cell.length_b   1.000
_cell.length_c   1.000
_cell.angle_alpha   90.00
_cell.angle_beta   90.00
_cell.angle_gamma   90.00
#
_symmetry.space_group_name_H-M   'P 1'
#
loop_
_entity.id
_entity.type
_entity.pdbx_description
1 polymer ?
#
loop_
_entity_poly.entity_id
_entity_poly.type
_entity_poly.pdbx_seq_one_letter_code
_entity_poly.pdbx_strand_id
1 'polypeptide(L)'
;NPEVPMFVPLAPASATRLALFAPPYDQFLPLDLNWRAHELPPRGLAIIWWLVDGQDQQDQFKWLANRPYGVPLFVVLPPASELARAMPLLRFVNALVPRAVLPTGSIIAPRYIKQILAMPPRNFAHAVGAYLELRGLLRTPKIRNEVEQIFRLVPSVSSISALARRMSTSRRTLGRHFAAAGLPVPSHWLQFARLLYASIHLQAERATVFRIASRVGYPDGFTMSNQMKRLIGCRPTEVREYLGWEWVVESWIRHEVSAGGIDRVRFESAVRVYLPGRASPPE
;
A
#
# COMPACT_ATOMS: atom_id res chain seq x y z
N ASN A 1 -32.24 -25.99 19.12
CA ASN A 1 -31.73 -24.88 18.29
C ASN A 1 -30.47 -24.37 18.99
N PRO A 2 -29.27 -24.89 18.69
CA PRO A 2 -28.10 -24.50 19.46
C PRO A 2 -27.73 -23.07 19.08
N GLU A 3 -27.65 -22.20 20.08
CA GLU A 3 -27.08 -20.87 19.98
C GLU A 3 -25.68 -20.99 19.38
N VAL A 4 -25.54 -20.57 18.13
CA VAL A 4 -24.23 -20.25 17.58
C VAL A 4 -23.73 -19.08 18.41
N PRO A 5 -22.62 -19.20 19.15
CA PRO A 5 -22.06 -18.04 19.83
C PRO A 5 -21.72 -17.03 18.75
N MET A 6 -22.48 -15.93 18.75
CA MET A 6 -22.29 -14.79 17.89
C MET A 6 -20.97 -14.14 18.35
N PHE A 7 -19.84 -14.70 17.93
CA PHE A 7 -18.53 -14.06 18.07
C PHE A 7 -18.55 -12.83 17.16
N VAL A 8 -19.18 -11.76 17.65
CA VAL A 8 -18.86 -10.40 17.25
C VAL A 8 -17.46 -10.21 17.80
N PRO A 9 -16.42 -10.00 16.96
CA PRO A 9 -15.17 -9.48 17.48
C PRO A 9 -15.53 -8.10 18.02
N LEU A 10 -15.82 -8.03 19.32
CA LEU A 10 -15.94 -6.80 20.06
C LEU A 10 -14.71 -5.96 19.67
N ALA A 11 -14.94 -4.69 19.36
CA ALA A 11 -13.85 -3.74 19.21
C ALA A 11 -12.85 -3.99 20.35
N PRO A 12 -11.53 -4.05 20.08
CA PRO A 12 -10.55 -4.33 21.12
C PRO A 12 -10.86 -3.47 22.33
N ALA A 13 -10.69 -4.04 23.53
CA ALA A 13 -10.81 -3.34 24.80
C ALA A 13 -9.64 -2.35 24.98
N SER A 14 -9.44 -1.50 23.99
CA SER A 14 -8.46 -0.43 23.95
C SER A 14 -9.21 0.89 23.97
N ALA A 15 -8.72 1.83 24.77
CA ALA A 15 -9.26 3.19 24.86
C ALA A 15 -9.27 3.88 23.48
N THR A 16 -8.31 3.58 22.62
CA THR A 16 -8.21 4.21 21.29
C THR A 16 -9.14 3.60 20.25
N ARG A 17 -9.67 2.39 20.48
CA ARG A 17 -10.38 1.59 19.47
C ARG A 17 -9.58 1.41 18.17
N LEU A 18 -8.26 1.47 18.27
CA LEU A 18 -7.33 1.16 17.19
C LEU A 18 -6.66 -0.20 17.47
N ALA A 19 -6.36 -0.92 16.40
CA ALA A 19 -5.50 -2.07 16.46
C ALA A 19 -4.50 -2.12 15.29
N LEU A 20 -3.35 -2.70 15.58
CA LEU A 20 -2.37 -3.12 14.61
C LEU A 20 -2.66 -4.56 14.20
N PHE A 21 -2.58 -4.83 12.90
CA PHE A 21 -2.66 -6.15 12.33
C PHE A 21 -1.37 -6.44 11.56
N ALA A 22 -0.64 -7.46 12.00
CA ALA A 22 0.72 -7.75 11.58
C ALA A 22 0.93 -9.27 11.45
N PRO A 23 1.98 -9.75 10.77
CA PRO A 23 2.33 -11.16 10.73
C PRO A 23 2.40 -11.75 12.16
N PRO A 24 1.89 -12.98 12.39
CA PRO A 24 1.35 -13.95 11.41
C PRO A 24 -0.11 -13.71 10.94
N TYR A 25 -0.73 -12.59 11.33
CA TYR A 25 -2.11 -12.17 10.99
C TYR A 25 -3.20 -13.02 11.64
N ASP A 26 -2.97 -13.44 12.87
CA ASP A 26 -3.89 -14.30 13.60
C ASP A 26 -4.79 -13.52 14.59
N GLN A 27 -4.34 -12.34 15.03
CA GLN A 27 -5.06 -11.50 15.99
C GLN A 27 -4.80 -9.99 15.77
N PHE A 28 -5.66 -9.17 16.34
CA PHE A 28 -5.50 -7.72 16.40
C PHE A 28 -4.82 -7.31 17.70
N LEU A 29 -3.77 -6.50 17.61
CA LEU A 29 -3.04 -5.99 18.77
C LEU A 29 -3.49 -4.55 19.06
N PRO A 30 -3.85 -4.18 20.30
CA PRO A 30 -4.17 -2.80 20.65
C PRO A 30 -3.10 -1.81 20.16
N LEU A 31 -3.54 -0.65 19.67
CA LEU A 31 -2.65 0.37 19.10
C LEU A 31 -2.92 1.74 19.74
N ASP A 32 -1.88 2.35 20.30
CA ASP A 32 -1.95 3.67 20.91
C ASP A 32 -1.47 4.79 19.97
N LEU A 33 -1.88 6.03 20.24
CA LEU A 33 -1.54 7.20 19.40
C LEU A 33 -0.05 7.60 19.49
N ASN A 34 0.66 7.14 20.52
CA ASN A 34 2.10 7.32 20.64
C ASN A 34 2.91 6.30 19.81
N TRP A 35 2.27 5.29 19.21
CA TRP A 35 2.96 4.27 18.44
C TRP A 35 3.73 4.87 17.26
N ARG A 36 4.92 4.33 17.02
CA ARG A 36 5.79 4.68 15.89
C ARG A 36 6.31 3.40 15.26
N ALA A 37 6.46 3.42 13.94
CA ALA A 37 7.05 2.30 13.23
C ALA A 37 8.57 2.21 13.50
N HIS A 38 9.05 1.01 13.80
CA HIS A 38 10.48 0.76 14.01
C HIS A 38 11.28 0.78 12.69
N GLU A 39 10.64 0.44 11.59
CA GLU A 39 11.24 0.42 10.25
C GLU A 39 10.45 1.29 9.28
N LEU A 40 11.16 1.89 8.32
CA LEU A 40 10.59 2.75 7.29
C LEU A 40 10.94 2.21 5.89
N PRO A 41 9.97 1.85 5.04
CA PRO A 41 8.55 1.76 5.37
C PRO A 41 8.23 0.60 6.31
N PRO A 42 7.15 0.71 7.11
CA PRO A 42 6.64 -0.41 7.86
C PRO A 42 6.14 -1.47 6.88
N ARG A 43 6.54 -2.73 7.08
CA ARG A 43 6.23 -3.84 6.17
C ARG A 43 5.20 -4.76 6.79
N GLY A 44 4.21 -5.17 6.00
CA GLY A 44 3.22 -6.13 6.45
C GLY A 44 2.25 -5.61 7.53
N LEU A 45 2.25 -4.32 7.84
CA LEU A 45 1.36 -3.77 8.86
C LEU A 45 0.06 -3.25 8.24
N ALA A 46 -1.05 -3.40 8.96
CA ALA A 46 -2.31 -2.75 8.68
C ALA A 46 -2.90 -2.18 9.98
N ILE A 47 -3.69 -1.12 9.87
CA ILE A 47 -4.40 -0.51 11.00
C ILE A 47 -5.88 -0.78 10.85
N ILE A 48 -6.51 -1.22 11.94
CA ILE A 48 -7.96 -1.38 12.05
C ILE A 48 -8.46 -0.32 13.03
N TRP A 49 -9.47 0.44 12.62
CA TRP A 49 -10.10 1.46 13.46
C TRP A 49 -11.59 1.20 13.57
N TRP A 50 -12.07 1.00 14.80
CA TRP A 50 -13.50 0.92 15.07
C TRP A 50 -14.02 2.33 15.37
N LEU A 51 -14.76 2.87 14.42
CA LEU A 51 -15.46 4.14 14.58
C LEU A 51 -16.75 3.89 15.37
N VAL A 52 -16.86 4.49 16.54
CA VAL A 52 -17.99 4.31 17.47
C VAL A 52 -18.60 5.67 17.80
N ASP A 53 -17.76 6.65 18.15
CA ASP A 53 -18.20 8.00 18.47
C ASP A 53 -17.30 9.04 17.78
N GLY A 54 -17.92 9.89 16.96
CA GLY A 54 -17.21 10.89 16.18
C GLY A 54 -16.69 12.07 17.00
N GLN A 55 -17.25 12.35 18.17
CA GLN A 55 -16.75 13.43 19.04
C GLN A 55 -15.54 12.96 19.83
N ASP A 56 -15.63 11.78 20.43
CA ASP A 56 -14.56 11.26 21.29
C ASP A 56 -13.34 10.76 20.51
N GLN A 57 -13.50 10.49 19.20
CA GLN A 57 -12.43 9.90 18.37
C GLN A 57 -11.74 10.88 17.42
N GLN A 58 -11.82 12.18 17.68
CA GLN A 58 -11.18 13.22 16.85
C GLN A 58 -9.65 13.08 16.80
N ASP A 59 -9.02 12.68 17.90
CA ASP A 59 -7.56 12.55 17.97
C ASP A 59 -7.07 11.33 17.17
N GLN A 60 -7.82 10.23 17.19
CA GLN A 60 -7.58 9.06 16.35
C GLN A 60 -7.70 9.44 14.87
N PHE A 61 -8.71 10.22 14.49
CA PHE A 61 -8.86 10.69 13.12
C PHE A 61 -7.66 11.52 12.65
N LYS A 62 -7.23 12.50 13.46
CA LYS A 62 -6.04 13.33 13.17
C LYS A 62 -4.77 12.49 13.07
N TRP A 63 -4.61 11.51 13.95
CA TRP A 63 -3.47 10.60 13.92
C TRP A 63 -3.48 9.72 12.67
N LEU A 64 -4.63 9.15 12.31
CA LEU A 64 -4.81 8.32 11.11
C LEU A 64 -4.59 9.08 9.81
N ALA A 65 -4.88 10.38 9.78
CA ALA A 65 -4.57 11.26 8.66
C ALA A 65 -3.06 11.40 8.42
N ASN A 66 -2.25 11.19 9.47
CA ASN A 66 -0.79 11.27 9.45
C ASN A 66 -0.12 9.90 9.66
N ARG A 67 -0.88 8.79 9.53
CA ARG A 67 -0.33 7.44 9.72
C ARG A 67 0.85 7.19 8.76
N PRO A 68 1.79 6.30 9.11
CA PRO A 68 2.89 5.96 8.22
C PRO A 68 2.42 5.49 6.85
N TYR A 69 3.09 5.97 5.80
CA TYR A 69 2.86 5.46 4.45
C TYR A 69 3.17 3.96 4.37
N GLY A 70 2.49 3.26 3.47
CA GLY A 70 2.63 1.81 3.34
C GLY A 70 1.71 1.00 4.26
N VAL A 71 1.03 1.65 5.21
CA VAL A 71 0.12 1.00 6.17
C VAL A 71 -1.35 1.20 5.74
N PRO A 72 -2.00 0.18 5.15
CA PRO A 72 -3.42 0.24 4.84
C PRO A 72 -4.28 0.41 6.10
N LEU A 73 -5.37 1.17 5.95
CA LEU A 73 -6.36 1.42 7.00
C LEU A 73 -7.67 0.70 6.70
N PHE A 74 -8.22 -0.02 7.66
CA PHE A 74 -9.57 -0.55 7.65
C PHE A 74 -10.41 0.19 8.66
N VAL A 75 -11.55 0.72 8.23
CA VAL A 75 -12.51 1.40 9.13
C VAL A 75 -13.69 0.49 9.34
N VAL A 76 -13.99 0.18 10.59
CA VAL A 76 -15.14 -0.61 11.01
C VAL A 76 -16.23 0.36 11.48
N LEU A 77 -17.37 0.33 10.81
CA LEU A 77 -18.54 1.14 11.14
C LEU A 77 -19.31 0.53 12.31
N PRO A 78 -19.95 1.36 13.15
CA PRO A 78 -20.78 0.86 14.23
C PRO A 78 -22.08 0.24 13.67
N PRO A 79 -22.87 -0.46 14.50
CA PRO A 79 -24.21 -0.87 14.11
C PRO A 79 -25.05 0.32 13.64
N ALA A 80 -26.04 0.08 12.76
CA ALA A 80 -26.90 1.14 12.23
C ALA A 80 -27.62 1.94 13.34
N SER A 81 -27.96 1.29 14.45
CA SER A 81 -28.57 1.92 15.64
C SER A 81 -27.68 2.95 16.32
N GLU A 82 -26.36 2.88 16.12
CA GLU A 82 -25.36 3.74 16.75
C GLU A 82 -24.70 4.72 15.77
N LEU A 83 -25.08 4.65 14.48
CA LEU A 83 -24.44 5.41 13.42
C LEU A 83 -24.49 6.93 13.64
N ALA A 84 -25.54 7.42 14.30
CA ALA A 84 -25.71 8.83 14.65
C ALA A 84 -24.52 9.39 15.45
N ARG A 85 -23.93 8.58 16.35
CA ARG A 85 -22.74 8.96 17.13
C ARG A 85 -21.49 9.09 16.28
N ALA A 86 -21.34 8.25 15.25
CA ALA A 86 -20.21 8.27 14.33
C ALA A 86 -20.29 9.39 13.27
N MET A 87 -21.48 9.97 13.02
CA MET A 87 -21.72 10.97 11.97
C MET A 87 -20.75 12.17 11.93
N PRO A 88 -20.27 12.73 13.06
CA PRO A 88 -19.29 13.82 13.04
C PRO A 88 -18.04 13.50 12.22
N LEU A 89 -17.55 12.26 12.27
CA LEU A 89 -16.36 11.82 11.52
C LEU A 89 -16.69 11.00 10.27
N LEU A 90 -17.82 10.29 10.24
CA LEU A 90 -18.18 9.38 9.15
C LEU A 90 -18.11 10.05 7.77
N ARG A 91 -18.59 11.30 7.67
CA ARG A 91 -18.57 12.09 6.42
C ARG A 91 -17.16 12.41 5.90
N PHE A 92 -16.15 12.30 6.76
CA PHE A 92 -14.75 12.60 6.46
C PHE A 92 -13.87 11.35 6.35
N VAL A 93 -14.41 10.15 6.61
CA VAL A 93 -13.64 8.89 6.59
C VAL A 93 -12.94 8.67 5.25
N ASN A 94 -13.55 9.07 4.13
CA ASN A 94 -12.94 8.95 2.81
C ASN A 94 -11.64 9.76 2.66
N ALA A 95 -11.47 10.85 3.42
CA ALA A 95 -10.23 11.64 3.43
C ALA A 95 -9.05 10.87 4.03
N LEU A 96 -9.30 9.84 4.85
CA LEU A 96 -8.27 8.94 5.37
C LEU A 96 -7.81 7.91 4.32
N VAL A 97 -8.52 7.82 3.19
CA VAL A 97 -8.27 6.86 2.11
C VAL A 97 -8.13 5.43 2.64
N PRO A 98 -9.18 4.89 3.29
CA PRO A 98 -9.14 3.54 3.83
C PRO A 98 -9.09 2.51 2.70
N ARG A 99 -8.41 1.39 2.96
CA ARG A 99 -8.42 0.23 2.09
C ARG A 99 -9.81 -0.37 1.97
N ALA A 100 -10.55 -0.38 3.08
CA ALA A 100 -11.94 -0.78 3.11
C ALA A 100 -12.67 -0.12 4.29
N VAL A 101 -13.95 0.18 4.06
CA VAL A 101 -14.90 0.52 5.12
C VAL A 101 -15.83 -0.69 5.26
N LEU A 102 -15.88 -1.26 6.45
CA LEU A 102 -16.52 -2.54 6.73
C LEU A 102 -17.62 -2.35 7.77
N PRO A 103 -18.76 -3.04 7.66
CA PRO A 103 -19.75 -3.07 8.74
C PRO A 103 -19.20 -3.85 9.94
N THR A 104 -19.68 -3.54 11.15
CA THR A 104 -19.41 -4.38 12.33
C THR A 104 -19.97 -5.79 12.14
N GLY A 105 -19.35 -6.78 12.80
CA GLY A 105 -19.75 -8.19 12.78
C GLY A 105 -18.63 -9.14 12.38
N SER A 106 -19.02 -10.36 11.95
CA SER A 106 -18.09 -11.46 11.66
C SER A 106 -17.12 -11.20 10.50
N ILE A 107 -17.43 -10.24 9.62
CA ILE A 107 -16.57 -9.82 8.51
C ILE A 107 -15.25 -9.18 8.97
N ILE A 108 -15.17 -8.75 10.24
CA ILE A 108 -13.96 -8.17 10.84
C ILE A 108 -13.02 -9.25 11.39
N ALA A 109 -13.34 -10.55 11.29
CA ALA A 109 -12.44 -11.59 11.78
C ALA A 109 -11.05 -11.50 11.10
N PRO A 110 -9.95 -11.73 11.85
CA PRO A 110 -8.57 -11.65 11.32
C PRO A 110 -8.36 -12.35 9.97
N ARG A 111 -8.95 -13.54 9.80
CA ARG A 111 -8.89 -14.31 8.54
C ARG A 111 -9.40 -13.54 7.31
N TYR A 112 -10.45 -12.73 7.45
CA TYR A 112 -11.03 -11.97 6.34
C TYR A 112 -10.19 -10.74 6.01
N ILE A 113 -9.70 -10.02 7.03
CA ILE A 113 -8.76 -8.91 6.82
C ILE A 113 -7.47 -9.42 6.16
N LYS A 114 -6.95 -10.57 6.60
CA LYS A 114 -5.80 -11.25 6.00
C LYS A 114 -6.03 -11.56 4.51
N GLN A 115 -7.22 -12.07 4.16
CA GLN A 115 -7.60 -12.30 2.77
C GLN A 115 -7.63 -11.00 1.95
N ILE A 116 -8.24 -9.92 2.47
CA ILE A 116 -8.29 -8.62 1.77
C ILE A 116 -6.88 -8.05 1.55
N LEU A 117 -5.99 -8.19 2.53
CA LEU A 117 -4.60 -7.75 2.41
C LEU A 117 -3.81 -8.53 1.36
N ALA A 118 -4.05 -9.85 1.25
CA ALA A 118 -3.38 -10.72 0.30
C ALA A 118 -3.88 -10.56 -1.15
N MET A 119 -5.11 -10.08 -1.34
CA MET A 119 -5.72 -10.01 -2.66
C MET A 119 -5.24 -8.81 -3.50
N PRO A 120 -5.14 -8.97 -4.84
CA PRO A 120 -4.94 -7.84 -5.74
C PRO A 120 -6.08 -6.83 -5.63
N PRO A 121 -5.80 -5.52 -5.72
CA PRO A 121 -6.86 -4.53 -5.87
C PRO A 121 -7.64 -4.78 -7.17
N ARG A 122 -8.97 -4.63 -7.14
CA ARG A 122 -9.87 -4.87 -8.28
C ARG A 122 -9.41 -4.15 -9.56
N ASN A 123 -8.97 -2.91 -9.43
CA ASN A 123 -8.33 -2.15 -10.51
C ASN A 123 -6.89 -1.82 -10.08
N PHE A 124 -5.98 -2.75 -10.34
CA PHE A 124 -4.59 -2.67 -9.90
C PHE A 124 -3.89 -1.37 -10.32
N ALA A 125 -3.97 -1.03 -11.61
CA ALA A 125 -3.33 0.17 -12.13
C ALA A 125 -3.86 1.45 -11.46
N HIS A 126 -5.19 1.57 -11.35
CA HIS A 126 -5.82 2.74 -10.74
C HIS A 126 -5.51 2.85 -9.25
N ALA A 127 -5.54 1.74 -8.50
CA ALA A 127 -5.25 1.75 -7.07
C ALA A 127 -3.82 2.24 -6.79
N VAL A 128 -2.84 1.77 -7.56
CA VAL A 128 -1.44 2.21 -7.43
C VAL A 128 -1.28 3.67 -7.88
N GLY A 129 -1.93 4.07 -8.97
CA GLY A 129 -1.93 5.47 -9.45
C GLY A 129 -2.53 6.44 -8.44
N ALA A 130 -3.69 6.12 -7.87
CA ALA A 130 -4.35 6.92 -6.82
C ALA A 130 -3.48 7.04 -5.56
N TYR A 131 -2.83 5.95 -5.15
CA TYR A 131 -1.92 5.97 -4.02
C TYR A 131 -0.69 6.88 -4.28
N LEU A 132 -0.08 6.79 -5.46
CA LEU A 132 1.07 7.63 -5.82
C LEU A 132 0.70 9.12 -6.01
N GLU A 133 -0.53 9.42 -6.40
CA GLU A 133 -1.08 10.78 -6.37
C GLU A 133 -1.25 11.29 -4.96
N LEU A 134 -1.87 10.50 -4.07
CA LEU A 134 -2.03 10.86 -2.67
C LEU A 134 -0.67 11.14 -2.02
N ARG A 135 0.35 10.36 -2.40
CA ARG A 135 1.74 10.58 -2.03
C ARG A 135 2.36 11.84 -2.63
N GLY A 136 1.71 12.53 -3.57
CA GLY A 136 2.18 13.76 -4.20
C GLY A 136 3.22 13.56 -5.31
N LEU A 137 3.43 12.32 -5.78
CA LEU A 137 4.38 11.98 -6.85
C LEU A 137 3.78 12.17 -8.25
N LEU A 138 2.51 11.80 -8.44
CA LEU A 138 1.82 11.92 -9.74
C LEU A 138 1.01 13.22 -9.79
N ARG A 139 1.70 14.35 -10.02
CA ARG A 139 1.11 15.71 -9.93
C ARG A 139 0.31 16.15 -11.15
N THR A 140 0.44 15.47 -12.28
CA THR A 140 -0.28 15.84 -13.51
C THR A 140 -1.11 14.67 -14.03
N PRO A 141 -2.29 14.92 -14.63
CA PRO A 141 -3.11 13.87 -15.21
C PRO A 141 -2.37 13.05 -16.27
N LYS A 142 -1.51 13.70 -17.06
CA LYS A 142 -0.70 13.02 -18.08
C LYS A 142 0.27 12.01 -17.48
N ILE A 143 1.04 12.40 -16.47
CA ILE A 143 2.00 11.50 -15.81
C ILE A 143 1.28 10.37 -15.07
N ARG A 144 0.15 10.68 -14.40
CA ARG A 144 -0.72 9.64 -13.82
C ARG A 144 -1.12 8.62 -14.88
N ASN A 145 -1.67 9.07 -15.99
CA ASN A 145 -2.15 8.19 -17.05
C ASN A 145 -1.00 7.34 -17.60
N GLU A 146 0.17 7.92 -17.86
CA GLU A 146 1.35 7.18 -18.31
C GLU A 146 1.78 6.10 -17.32
N VAL A 147 1.82 6.41 -16.01
CA VAL A 147 2.15 5.43 -14.96
C VAL A 147 1.08 4.34 -14.85
N GLU A 148 -0.20 4.68 -14.82
CA GLU A 148 -1.29 3.70 -14.80
C GLU A 148 -1.26 2.77 -16.02
N GLN A 149 -0.92 3.28 -17.21
CA GLN A 149 -0.75 2.44 -18.39
C GLN A 149 0.38 1.42 -18.23
N ILE A 150 1.50 1.79 -17.58
CA ILE A 150 2.58 0.85 -17.29
C ILE A 150 2.07 -0.30 -16.40
N PHE A 151 1.35 0.01 -15.32
CA PHE A 151 0.78 -1.00 -14.43
C PHE A 151 -0.32 -1.84 -15.10
N ARG A 152 -1.05 -1.28 -16.07
CA ARG A 152 -2.08 -2.00 -16.84
C ARG A 152 -1.48 -2.98 -17.85
N LEU A 153 -0.33 -2.64 -18.41
CA LEU A 153 0.32 -3.44 -19.46
C LEU A 153 1.17 -4.60 -18.90
N VAL A 154 1.52 -4.60 -17.61
CA VAL A 154 2.14 -5.78 -16.98
C VAL A 154 1.09 -6.86 -16.70
N PRO A 155 1.43 -8.16 -16.85
CA PRO A 155 2.74 -8.70 -17.22
C PRO A 155 2.97 -8.84 -18.74
N SER A 156 2.01 -8.42 -19.57
CA SER A 156 2.05 -8.63 -21.04
C SER A 156 3.21 -7.91 -21.75
N VAL A 157 3.82 -6.91 -21.12
CA VAL A 157 4.95 -6.15 -21.63
C VAL A 157 6.13 -6.27 -20.67
N SER A 158 7.30 -6.66 -21.20
CA SER A 158 8.54 -6.83 -20.43
C SER A 158 9.70 -5.95 -20.89
N SER A 159 9.54 -5.23 -22.02
CA SER A 159 10.58 -4.36 -22.59
C SER A 159 10.09 -2.93 -22.81
N ILE A 160 11.01 -1.97 -22.70
CA ILE A 160 10.69 -0.55 -22.88
C ILE A 160 10.25 -0.23 -24.32
N SER A 161 10.76 -0.96 -25.31
CA SER A 161 10.37 -0.79 -26.72
C SER A 161 8.93 -1.25 -26.96
N ALA A 162 8.53 -2.38 -26.36
CA ALA A 162 7.15 -2.86 -26.44
C ALA A 162 6.20 -1.94 -25.66
N LEU A 163 6.62 -1.42 -24.51
CA LEU A 163 5.85 -0.44 -23.73
C LEU A 163 5.56 0.82 -24.55
N ALA A 164 6.60 1.44 -25.11
CA ALA A 164 6.46 2.65 -25.91
C ALA A 164 5.51 2.44 -27.10
N ARG A 165 5.63 1.29 -27.79
CA ARG A 165 4.73 0.92 -28.90
C ARG A 165 3.27 0.78 -28.44
N ARG A 166 3.02 0.11 -27.31
CA ARG A 166 1.67 -0.07 -26.75
C ARG A 166 1.03 1.24 -26.29
N MET A 167 1.86 2.20 -25.88
CA MET A 167 1.44 3.55 -25.49
C MET A 167 1.43 4.54 -26.68
N SER A 168 1.60 4.06 -27.91
CA SER A 168 1.63 4.89 -29.14
C SER A 168 2.61 6.08 -29.04
N THR A 169 3.79 5.83 -28.46
CA THR A 169 4.83 6.86 -28.25
C THR A 169 6.23 6.32 -28.53
N SER A 170 7.24 7.19 -28.42
CA SER A 170 8.64 6.78 -28.52
C SER A 170 9.28 6.66 -27.13
N ARG A 171 10.33 5.83 -27.01
CA ARG A 171 11.13 5.72 -25.78
C ARG A 171 11.69 7.08 -25.34
N ARG A 172 12.13 7.90 -26.30
CA ARG A 172 12.67 9.25 -26.08
C ARG A 172 11.59 10.18 -25.52
N THR A 173 10.40 10.15 -26.11
CA THR A 173 9.27 10.98 -25.67
C THR A 173 8.86 10.63 -24.24
N LEU A 174 8.69 9.34 -23.94
CA LEU A 174 8.34 8.87 -22.61
C LEU A 174 9.44 9.22 -21.58
N GLY A 175 10.71 8.99 -21.93
CA GLY A 175 11.84 9.38 -21.09
C GLY A 175 11.85 10.88 -20.78
N ARG A 176 11.60 11.73 -21.79
CA ARG A 176 11.51 13.19 -21.61
C ARG A 176 10.37 13.59 -20.67
N HIS A 177 9.20 12.95 -20.78
CA HIS A 177 8.06 13.27 -19.90
C HIS A 177 8.39 12.95 -18.43
N PHE A 178 8.95 11.78 -18.15
CA PHE A 178 9.29 11.37 -16.78
C PHE A 178 10.43 12.22 -16.20
N ALA A 179 11.47 12.50 -17.00
CA ALA A 179 12.56 13.39 -16.59
C ALA A 179 12.06 14.81 -16.31
N ALA A 180 11.22 15.37 -17.20
CA ALA A 180 10.60 16.69 -16.98
C ALA A 180 9.66 16.71 -15.78
N ALA A 181 9.15 15.55 -15.34
CA ALA A 181 8.36 15.40 -14.13
C ALA A 181 9.22 15.17 -12.87
N GLY A 182 10.54 14.99 -12.97
CA GLY A 182 11.43 14.67 -11.85
C GLY A 182 11.26 13.24 -11.32
N LEU A 183 10.74 12.33 -12.13
CA LEU A 183 10.44 10.95 -11.78
C LEU A 183 11.45 9.96 -12.38
N PRO A 184 11.51 8.72 -11.86
CA PRO A 184 12.40 7.69 -12.40
C PRO A 184 12.16 7.44 -13.88
N VAL A 185 13.20 7.05 -14.60
CA VAL A 185 13.07 6.74 -16.02
C VAL A 185 12.06 5.61 -16.26
N PRO A 186 11.37 5.56 -17.41
CA PRO A 186 10.28 4.61 -17.64
C PRO A 186 10.65 3.13 -17.50
N SER A 187 11.93 2.77 -17.69
CA SER A 187 12.42 1.41 -17.47
C SER A 187 12.37 0.99 -15.99
N HIS A 188 12.62 1.91 -15.05
CA HIS A 188 12.51 1.64 -13.61
C HIS A 188 11.06 1.37 -13.23
N TRP A 189 10.12 2.19 -13.73
CA TRP A 189 8.69 1.98 -13.54
C TRP A 189 8.21 0.63 -14.09
N LEU A 190 8.67 0.24 -15.29
CA LEU A 190 8.31 -1.06 -15.86
C LEU A 190 8.86 -2.23 -15.02
N GLN A 191 10.10 -2.14 -14.55
CA GLN A 191 10.70 -3.14 -13.67
C GLN A 191 9.92 -3.23 -12.36
N PHE A 192 9.62 -2.09 -11.74
CA PHE A 192 8.84 -2.02 -10.52
C PHE A 192 7.42 -2.58 -10.70
N ALA A 193 6.71 -2.20 -11.77
CA ALA A 193 5.36 -2.70 -12.04
C ALA A 193 5.32 -4.23 -12.16
N ARG A 194 6.33 -4.83 -12.81
CA ARG A 194 6.47 -6.29 -12.89
C ARG A 194 6.69 -6.92 -11.51
N LEU A 195 7.52 -6.30 -10.67
CA LEU A 195 7.77 -6.79 -9.31
C LEU A 195 6.59 -6.59 -8.37
N LEU A 196 5.86 -5.49 -8.47
CA LEU A 196 4.66 -5.25 -7.67
C LEU A 196 3.56 -6.24 -8.04
N TYR A 197 3.37 -6.49 -9.33
CA TYR A 197 2.50 -7.57 -9.80
C TYR A 197 2.94 -8.92 -9.23
N ALA A 198 4.23 -9.27 -9.36
CA ALA A 198 4.74 -10.50 -8.77
C ALA A 198 4.53 -10.58 -7.24
N SER A 199 4.69 -9.47 -6.52
CA SER A 199 4.54 -9.40 -5.07
C SER A 199 3.11 -9.68 -4.63
N ILE A 200 2.13 -9.07 -5.30
CA ILE A 200 0.71 -9.32 -5.06
C ILE A 200 0.36 -10.78 -5.32
N HIS A 201 0.87 -11.37 -6.40
CA HIS A 201 0.63 -12.77 -6.70
C HIS A 201 1.37 -13.73 -5.76
N LEU A 202 2.52 -13.35 -5.21
CA LEU A 202 3.20 -14.09 -4.14
C LEU A 202 2.34 -14.11 -2.86
N GLN A 203 1.73 -12.99 -2.51
CA GLN A 203 0.85 -12.86 -1.34
C GLN A 203 -0.47 -13.61 -1.53
N ALA A 204 -1.06 -13.57 -2.73
CA ALA A 204 -2.38 -14.14 -3.00
C ALA A 204 -2.36 -15.66 -3.28
N GLU A 205 -1.29 -16.18 -3.88
CA GLU A 205 -1.27 -17.54 -4.44
C GLU A 205 -0.29 -18.46 -3.70
N ARG A 206 -0.65 -19.74 -3.61
CA ARG A 206 0.27 -20.82 -3.21
C ARG A 206 1.14 -21.32 -4.38
N ALA A 207 1.36 -20.49 -5.41
CA ALA A 207 2.22 -20.84 -6.55
C ALA A 207 3.70 -20.85 -6.16
N THR A 208 4.55 -21.56 -6.91
CA THR A 208 6.02 -21.52 -6.68
C THR A 208 6.60 -20.17 -7.12
N VAL A 209 7.74 -19.78 -6.54
CA VAL A 209 8.47 -18.56 -6.94
C VAL A 209 8.82 -18.61 -8.43
N PHE A 210 9.23 -19.77 -8.94
CA PHE A 210 9.51 -19.98 -10.35
C PHE A 210 8.29 -19.69 -11.23
N ARG A 211 7.11 -20.24 -10.91
CA ARG A 211 5.89 -20.03 -11.70
C ARG A 211 5.50 -18.56 -11.77
N ILE A 212 5.64 -17.81 -10.67
CA ILE A 212 5.37 -16.37 -10.65
C ILE A 212 6.43 -15.61 -11.46
N ALA A 213 7.71 -15.96 -11.32
CA ALA A 213 8.81 -15.35 -12.08
C ALA A 213 8.61 -15.50 -13.60
N SER A 214 8.25 -16.70 -14.07
CA SER A 214 7.96 -16.93 -15.49
C SER A 214 6.76 -16.11 -15.96
N ARG A 215 5.69 -16.00 -15.15
CA ARG A 215 4.50 -15.20 -15.49
C ARG A 215 4.82 -13.73 -15.72
N VAL A 216 5.74 -13.16 -14.95
CA VAL A 216 6.18 -11.76 -15.09
C VAL A 216 7.40 -11.60 -15.99
N GLY A 217 7.79 -12.63 -16.74
CA GLY A 217 8.84 -12.59 -17.77
C GLY A 217 10.28 -12.59 -17.25
N TYR A 218 10.54 -13.15 -16.06
CA TYR A 218 11.90 -13.48 -15.62
C TYR A 218 12.24 -14.92 -16.05
N PRO A 219 13.52 -15.19 -16.40
CA PRO A 219 13.95 -16.52 -16.83
C PRO A 219 13.82 -17.57 -15.71
N ASP A 220 14.01 -17.14 -14.46
CA ASP A 220 13.99 -18.01 -13.29
C ASP A 220 13.67 -17.23 -12.00
N GLY A 221 13.43 -17.97 -10.91
CA GLY A 221 13.11 -17.40 -9.60
C GLY A 221 14.28 -16.68 -8.93
N PHE A 222 15.53 -17.06 -9.23
CA PHE A 222 16.73 -16.44 -8.66
C PHE A 222 16.93 -15.02 -9.22
N THR A 223 16.79 -14.86 -10.53
CA THR A 223 16.85 -13.57 -11.23
C THR A 223 15.78 -12.61 -10.70
N MET A 224 14.52 -13.07 -10.57
CA MET A 224 13.46 -12.27 -9.98
C MET A 224 13.76 -11.91 -8.51
N SER A 225 14.24 -12.87 -7.72
CA SER A 225 14.60 -12.66 -6.30
C SER A 225 15.70 -11.61 -6.13
N ASN A 226 16.72 -11.61 -6.99
CA ASN A 226 17.77 -10.59 -6.97
C ASN A 226 17.25 -9.21 -7.38
N GLN A 227 16.37 -9.15 -8.38
CA GLN A 227 15.74 -7.89 -8.77
C GLN A 227 14.84 -7.35 -7.64
N MET A 228 14.08 -8.21 -6.94
CA MET A 228 13.32 -7.82 -5.76
C MET A 228 14.22 -7.29 -4.65
N LYS A 229 15.30 -8.01 -4.30
CA LYS A 229 16.23 -7.55 -3.26
C LYS A 229 16.83 -6.19 -3.61
N ARG A 230 17.16 -5.96 -4.88
CA ARG A 230 17.73 -4.71 -5.39
C ARG A 230 16.73 -3.55 -5.34
N LEU A 231 15.52 -3.73 -5.86
CA LEU A 231 14.58 -2.62 -6.07
C LEU A 231 13.61 -2.36 -4.90
N ILE A 232 13.31 -3.37 -4.09
CA ILE A 232 12.36 -3.26 -2.96
C ILE A 232 12.96 -3.76 -1.64
N GLY A 233 14.22 -4.17 -1.62
CA GLY A 233 14.92 -4.56 -0.38
C GLY A 233 14.51 -5.92 0.21
N CYS A 234 13.59 -6.64 -0.42
CA CYS A 234 12.98 -7.87 0.11
C CYS A 234 13.15 -9.06 -0.84
N ARG A 235 13.15 -10.27 -0.28
CA ARG A 235 13.13 -11.54 -1.01
C ARG A 235 11.69 -12.05 -1.18
N PRO A 236 11.44 -12.97 -2.13
CA PRO A 236 10.10 -13.52 -2.35
C PRO A 236 9.45 -14.16 -1.11
N THR A 237 10.25 -14.72 -0.19
CA THR A 237 9.76 -15.30 1.08
C THR A 237 9.22 -14.22 2.01
N GLU A 238 9.97 -13.14 2.22
CA GLU A 238 9.54 -11.98 3.02
C GLU A 238 8.27 -11.35 2.43
N VAL A 239 8.18 -11.23 1.10
CA VAL A 239 7.01 -10.67 0.41
C VAL A 239 5.75 -11.52 0.62
N ARG A 240 5.87 -12.85 0.75
CA ARG A 240 4.72 -13.74 1.08
C ARG A 240 4.25 -13.55 2.51
N GLU A 241 5.19 -13.31 3.42
CA GLU A 241 4.92 -13.15 4.83
C GLU A 241 4.32 -11.79 5.14
N TYR A 242 4.77 -10.73 4.47
CA TYR A 242 4.32 -9.36 4.70
C TYR A 242 3.25 -8.96 3.69
N LEU A 243 1.98 -9.06 4.10
CA LEU A 243 0.82 -8.78 3.25
C LEU A 243 0.59 -7.27 3.06
N GLY A 244 -0.12 -6.93 1.98
CA GLY A 244 -0.35 -5.55 1.55
C GLY A 244 0.65 -5.14 0.47
N TRP A 245 0.21 -4.28 -0.44
CA TRP A 245 1.01 -3.86 -1.61
C TRP A 245 1.58 -2.44 -1.42
N GLU A 246 0.99 -1.65 -0.54
CA GLU A 246 1.38 -0.26 -0.29
C GLU A 246 2.82 -0.20 0.24
N TRP A 247 3.19 -1.07 1.18
CA TRP A 247 4.56 -1.12 1.71
C TRP A 247 5.59 -1.50 0.63
N VAL A 248 5.19 -2.28 -0.39
CA VAL A 248 6.05 -2.63 -1.54
C VAL A 248 6.30 -1.40 -2.40
N VAL A 249 5.26 -0.59 -2.64
CA VAL A 249 5.38 0.72 -3.32
C VAL A 249 6.28 1.66 -2.52
N GLU A 250 6.10 1.73 -1.21
CA GLU A 250 6.96 2.53 -0.36
C GLU A 250 8.42 2.08 -0.37
N SER A 251 8.66 0.77 -0.41
CA SER A 251 10.02 0.22 -0.44
C SER A 251 10.73 0.61 -1.72
N TRP A 252 10.01 0.61 -2.85
CA TRP A 252 10.52 1.11 -4.12
C TRP A 252 10.75 2.63 -4.09
N ILE A 253 9.83 3.42 -3.54
CA ILE A 253 10.01 4.87 -3.41
C ILE A 253 11.25 5.20 -2.57
N ARG A 254 11.44 4.53 -1.42
CA ARG A 254 12.65 4.67 -0.60
C ARG A 254 13.92 4.35 -1.40
N HIS A 255 13.89 3.30 -2.21
CA HIS A 255 14.99 2.92 -3.09
C HIS A 255 15.30 4.00 -4.13
N GLU A 256 14.30 4.45 -4.89
CA GLU A 256 14.49 5.48 -5.93
C GLU A 256 14.94 6.81 -5.34
N VAL A 257 14.43 7.19 -4.17
CA VAL A 257 14.92 8.37 -3.45
C VAL A 257 16.40 8.22 -3.12
N SER A 258 16.80 7.08 -2.55
CA SER A 258 18.19 6.81 -2.19
C SER A 258 19.11 6.79 -3.42
N ALA A 259 18.64 6.21 -4.53
CA ALA A 259 19.35 6.11 -5.80
C ALA A 259 19.32 7.40 -6.64
N GLY A 260 18.57 8.42 -6.24
CA GLY A 260 18.44 9.68 -6.97
C GLY A 260 17.50 9.63 -8.19
N GLY A 261 16.67 8.59 -8.30
CA GLY A 261 15.67 8.45 -9.36
C GLY A 261 14.44 9.36 -9.18
N ILE A 262 14.15 9.79 -7.94
CA ILE A 262 13.11 10.78 -7.63
C ILE A 262 13.79 12.10 -7.23
N ASP A 263 13.36 13.20 -7.85
CA ASP A 263 13.79 14.56 -7.50
C ASP A 263 13.33 14.93 -6.08
N ARG A 264 14.29 14.93 -5.15
CA ARG A 264 14.05 15.14 -3.71
C ARG A 264 13.58 16.57 -3.38
N VAL A 265 14.00 17.56 -4.18
CA VAL A 265 13.62 18.97 -3.96
C VAL A 265 12.19 19.15 -4.44
N ARG A 266 11.89 18.69 -5.65
CA ARG A 266 10.55 18.80 -6.22
C ARG A 266 9.52 18.05 -5.38
N PHE A 267 9.87 16.87 -4.86
CA PHE A 267 8.98 15.97 -4.14
C PHE A 267 9.24 15.92 -2.63
N GLU A 268 9.80 16.97 -2.02
CA GLU A 268 10.20 16.96 -0.59
C GLU A 268 9.09 16.46 0.33
N SER A 269 7.87 17.01 0.24
CA SER A 269 6.75 16.60 1.09
C SER A 269 6.40 15.11 0.97
N ALA A 270 6.58 14.53 -0.22
CA ALA A 270 6.32 13.12 -0.48
C ALA A 270 7.40 12.22 0.12
N VAL A 271 8.67 12.61 0.00
CA VAL A 271 9.81 11.70 0.24
C VAL A 271 10.61 12.03 1.49
N ARG A 272 10.28 13.11 2.22
CA ARG A 272 10.99 13.59 3.41
C ARG A 272 11.25 12.48 4.43
N VAL A 273 10.30 11.58 4.64
CA VAL A 273 10.41 10.44 5.57
C VAL A 273 11.53 9.46 5.22
N TYR A 274 12.01 9.46 3.97
CA TYR A 274 13.08 8.58 3.48
C TYR A 274 14.41 9.29 3.25
N LEU A 275 14.51 10.59 3.55
CA LEU A 275 15.76 11.33 3.40
C LEU A 275 16.68 11.05 4.60
N PRO A 276 17.96 10.70 4.38
CA PRO A 276 18.92 10.51 5.47
C PRO A 276 19.15 11.85 6.20
N GLY A 277 19.14 11.83 7.55
CA GLY A 277 19.53 12.99 8.36
C GLY A 277 18.40 13.87 8.92
N ARG A 278 17.12 13.47 8.86
CA ARG A 278 16.01 14.10 9.64
C ARG A 278 15.32 13.11 10.57
N ALA A 279 16.09 12.25 11.24
CA ALA A 279 15.61 11.41 12.33
C ALA A 279 15.60 12.21 13.63
N SER A 280 14.56 13.02 13.83
CA SER A 280 13.90 13.35 15.11
C SER A 280 12.84 14.42 14.83
N PRO A 281 11.58 14.25 15.28
CA PRO A 281 10.72 15.42 15.48
C PRO A 281 11.35 16.30 16.58
N PRO A 282 11.13 17.62 16.60
CA PRO A 282 11.40 18.41 17.79
C PRO A 282 10.56 17.83 18.95
N GLU A 283 11.16 17.87 20.15
CA GLU A 283 10.53 17.50 21.43
C GLU A 283 9.09 18.01 21.58
#